data_AF-A0A7J6DTG9-F1
#
_entry.id   AF-A0A7J6DTG9-F1
#
_cell.length_a   1.000
_cell.length_b   1.000
_cell.length_c   1.000
_cell.angle_alpha   90.00
_cell.angle_beta   90.00
_cell.angle_gamma   90.00
#
_symmetry.space_group_name_H-M   'P 1'
#
loop_
_entity.id
_entity.type
_entity.pdbx_description
1 polymer ?
#
loop_
_entity_poly.entity_id
_entity_poly.type
_entity_poly.pdbx_seq_one_letter_code
_entity_poly.pdbx_strand_id
1 'polypeptide(L)'
;MPLVATNVAARGLDINDVQLIIQCEPPRNSGAAVMLYDPRRSNFSKIERESGVKFEHISAPQPADVAKAAGVEAAEIINQISDSVIPAFKAAAEDLLNTSGLSAVELLSKALAKAAGYSEIKSRSLLTSMENCVTVLLEAGKPIYTPS
;
A
#
# COMPACT_ATOMS: atom_id res chain seq x y z
N MET A 1 -14.33 2.52 3.68
CA MET A 1 -14.58 2.89 2.27
C MET A 1 -13.91 4.23 1.99
N PRO A 2 -13.09 4.38 0.94
CA PRO A 2 -12.38 5.63 0.66
C PRO A 2 -13.30 6.66 -0.03
N LEU A 3 -13.12 7.94 0.28
CA LEU A 3 -13.72 9.07 -0.45
C LEU A 3 -12.61 9.89 -1.10
N VAL A 4 -12.74 10.15 -2.40
CA VAL A 4 -11.81 11.02 -3.14
C VAL A 4 -12.55 12.29 -3.53
N ALA A 5 -12.07 13.44 -3.04
CA ALA A 5 -12.69 14.73 -3.29
C ALA A 5 -11.63 15.82 -3.54
N THR A 6 -12.00 16.86 -4.29
CA THR A 6 -11.20 18.08 -4.41
C THR A 6 -11.47 19.00 -3.22
N ASN A 7 -10.57 19.97 -2.96
CA ASN A 7 -10.70 20.93 -1.85
C ASN A 7 -12.07 21.63 -1.84
N VAL A 8 -12.59 22.01 -3.02
CA VAL A 8 -13.90 22.67 -3.13
C VAL A 8 -15.04 21.72 -2.74
N ALA A 9 -15.01 20.48 -3.23
CA ALA A 9 -16.04 19.49 -2.91
C ALA A 9 -16.01 19.08 -1.43
N ALA A 10 -14.82 18.98 -0.83
CA ALA A 10 -14.64 18.57 0.56
C ALA A 10 -15.17 19.59 1.59
N ARG A 11 -15.25 20.89 1.26
CA ARG A 11 -15.72 21.93 2.20
C ARG A 11 -17.22 21.89 2.51
N GLY A 12 -18.02 21.24 1.65
CA GLY A 12 -19.46 21.08 1.83
C GLY A 12 -19.88 19.68 2.27
N LEU A 13 -18.92 18.79 2.49
CA LEU A 13 -19.14 17.41 2.91
C LEU A 13 -19.07 17.36 4.44
N ASP A 14 -20.23 17.20 5.08
CA ASP A 14 -20.32 16.89 6.51
C ASP A 14 -20.06 15.40 6.72
N ILE A 15 -18.79 15.05 6.95
CA ILE A 15 -18.33 13.66 7.12
C ILE A 15 -17.81 13.49 8.54
N ASN A 16 -18.47 12.64 9.31
CA ASN A 16 -18.02 12.23 10.63
C ASN A 16 -16.99 11.09 10.53
N ASP A 17 -16.12 10.97 11.54
CA ASP A 17 -15.22 9.81 11.76
C ASP A 17 -14.19 9.52 10.66
N VAL A 18 -13.50 10.55 10.17
CA VAL A 18 -12.36 10.37 9.24
C VAL A 18 -11.12 9.88 10.00
N GLN A 19 -10.70 8.64 9.73
CA GLN A 19 -9.53 8.02 10.37
C GLN A 19 -8.18 8.44 9.76
N LEU A 20 -8.16 8.80 8.47
CA LEU A 20 -6.94 9.17 7.73
C LEU A 20 -7.27 10.16 6.62
N ILE A 21 -6.47 11.22 6.52
CA ILE A 21 -6.52 12.18 5.41
C ILE A 21 -5.22 12.06 4.60
N ILE A 22 -5.34 11.72 3.32
CA ILE A 22 -4.22 11.74 2.36
C ILE A 22 -4.35 13.00 1.52
N GLN A 23 -3.41 13.92 1.67
CA GLN A 23 -3.41 15.17 0.93
C GLN A 23 -2.21 15.26 0.01
N CYS A 24 -2.42 15.78 -1.20
CA CYS A 24 -1.34 16.15 -2.10
C CYS A 24 -0.80 17.57 -1.80
N GLU A 25 -1.40 18.27 -0.83
CA GLU A 25 -1.12 19.65 -0.42
C GLU A 25 -1.12 19.76 1.12
N PRO A 26 -0.51 20.80 1.71
CA PRO A 26 -0.37 20.92 3.16
C PRO A 26 -1.68 20.84 3.96
N PRO A 27 -1.68 20.11 5.10
CA PRO A 27 -2.81 20.08 6.01
C PRO A 27 -2.99 21.39 6.75
N ARG A 28 -4.27 21.73 6.98
CA ARG A 28 -4.70 22.91 7.75
C ARG A 28 -5.46 22.56 9.04
N ASN A 29 -5.72 21.27 9.31
CA ASN A 29 -6.58 20.81 10.40
C ASN A 29 -5.87 19.79 11.31
N SER A 30 -6.38 19.61 12.53
CA SER A 30 -5.90 18.66 13.54
C SER A 30 -6.27 17.21 13.21
N GLY A 31 -5.30 16.28 13.27
CA GLY A 31 -5.47 14.85 13.01
C GLY A 31 -4.20 14.22 12.43
N ALA A 32 -4.21 12.91 12.17
CA ALA A 32 -3.14 12.25 11.41
C ALA A 32 -3.31 12.53 9.91
N ALA A 33 -2.38 13.29 9.33
CA ALA A 33 -2.38 13.65 7.92
C ALA A 33 -1.12 13.11 7.24
N VAL A 34 -1.29 12.44 6.10
CA VAL A 34 -0.18 11.93 5.28
C VAL A 34 -0.10 12.74 4.00
N MET A 35 1.07 13.34 3.74
CA MET A 35 1.32 14.10 2.52
C MET A 35 2.22 13.29 1.58
N LEU A 36 1.72 13.00 0.37
CA LEU A 36 2.52 12.43 -0.70
C LEU A 36 3.22 13.56 -1.45
N TYR A 37 4.53 13.46 -1.65
CA TYR A 37 5.31 14.53 -2.29
C TYR A 37 6.40 13.97 -3.21
N ASP A 38 6.79 14.77 -4.21
CA ASP A 38 7.94 14.49 -5.07
C ASP A 38 9.14 15.29 -4.55
N PRO A 39 10.22 14.64 -4.08
CA PRO A 39 11.40 15.33 -3.56
C PRO A 39 12.02 16.35 -4.52
N ARG A 40 11.79 16.24 -5.83
CA ARG A 40 12.34 17.14 -6.85
C ARG A 40 11.46 18.35 -7.15
N ARG A 41 10.17 18.29 -6.84
CA ARG A 41 9.18 19.32 -7.21
C ARG A 41 8.57 20.04 -6.02
N SER A 42 8.64 19.45 -4.83
CA SER A 42 7.97 19.98 -3.65
C SER A 42 8.86 20.99 -2.92
N ASN A 43 8.38 22.22 -2.79
CA ASN A 43 9.06 23.26 -2.01
C ASN A 43 8.77 23.09 -0.51
N PHE A 44 9.25 21.97 0.03
CA PHE A 44 8.88 21.45 1.36
C PHE A 44 9.11 22.45 2.49
N SER A 45 10.26 23.14 2.47
CA SER A 45 10.60 24.15 3.47
C SER A 45 9.62 25.34 3.49
N LYS A 46 9.05 25.69 2.33
CA LYS A 46 8.02 26.72 2.25
C LYS A 46 6.73 26.23 2.92
N ILE A 47 6.37 24.98 2.68
CA ILE A 47 5.15 24.35 3.21
C ILE A 47 5.18 24.29 4.74
N GLU A 48 6.27 23.79 5.34
CA GLU A 48 6.43 23.77 6.81
C GLU A 48 6.34 25.16 7.41
N ARG A 49 6.97 26.16 6.77
CA ARG A 49 6.94 27.54 7.25
C ARG A 49 5.56 28.17 7.19
N GLU A 50 4.79 27.92 6.12
CA GLU A 50 3.46 28.51 5.93
C GLU A 50 2.37 27.81 6.72
N SER A 51 2.51 26.49 6.95
CA SER A 51 1.56 25.70 7.73
C SER A 51 1.86 25.71 9.23
N GLY A 52 3.10 26.00 9.63
CA GLY A 52 3.54 25.95 11.03
C GLY A 52 3.68 24.53 11.59
N VAL A 53 3.61 23.50 10.74
CA VAL A 53 3.80 22.09 11.15
C VAL A 53 5.22 21.62 10.85
N LYS A 54 5.70 20.66 11.64
CA LYS A 54 6.89 19.87 11.32
C LYS A 54 6.44 18.50 10.84
N PHE A 55 6.95 18.06 9.70
CA PHE A 55 6.62 16.74 9.18
C PHE A 55 7.60 15.69 9.70
N GLU A 56 7.08 14.47 9.86
CA GLU A 56 7.90 13.26 9.97
C GLU A 56 8.05 12.64 8.58
N HIS A 57 9.28 12.40 8.13
CA HIS A 57 9.53 11.75 6.86
C HIS A 57 9.52 10.24 7.02
N ILE A 58 8.48 9.62 6.45
CA ILE A 58 8.35 8.17 6.37
C ILE A 58 8.48 7.71 4.92
N SER A 59 9.18 6.60 4.70
CA SER A 59 9.21 5.94 3.39
C SER A 59 7.87 5.27 3.11
N ALA A 60 7.52 5.14 1.82
CA ALA A 60 6.36 4.35 1.44
C ALA A 60 6.52 2.89 1.93
N PRO A 61 5.40 2.21 2.30
CA PRO A 61 5.42 0.79 2.64
C PRO A 61 6.00 -0.04 1.49
N GLN A 62 6.78 -1.07 1.81
CA GLN A 62 7.31 -1.94 0.78
C GLN A 62 6.20 -2.87 0.25
N PRO A 63 6.29 -3.35 -1.01
CA PRO A 63 5.29 -4.26 -1.57
C PRO A 63 5.02 -5.49 -0.70
N ALA A 64 6.03 -6.00 0.00
CA ALA A 64 5.89 -7.11 0.93
C ALA A 64 5.05 -6.76 2.17
N ASP A 65 5.19 -5.53 2.69
CA ASP A 65 4.40 -5.06 3.84
C ASP A 65 2.93 -4.93 3.46
N VAL A 66 2.67 -4.40 2.26
CA VAL A 66 1.29 -4.27 1.73
C VAL A 66 0.67 -5.65 1.50
N ALA A 67 1.42 -6.60 0.93
CA ALA A 67 0.96 -7.97 0.75
C ALA A 67 0.65 -8.66 2.08
N LYS A 68 1.49 -8.44 3.10
CA LYS A 68 1.27 -8.97 4.45
C LYS A 68 0.00 -8.41 5.09
N ALA A 69 -0.20 -7.09 5.02
CA ALA A 69 -1.39 -6.44 5.57
C ALA A 69 -2.66 -6.94 4.86
N ALA A 70 -2.63 -7.02 3.52
CA ALA A 70 -3.74 -7.53 2.72
C ALA A 70 -4.05 -9.01 3.02
N GLY A 71 -3.03 -9.82 3.32
CA GLY A 71 -3.22 -11.21 3.74
C GLY A 71 -3.95 -11.35 5.07
N VAL A 72 -3.70 -10.45 6.03
CA VAL A 72 -4.42 -10.43 7.32
C VAL A 72 -5.89 -10.07 7.10
N GLU A 73 -6.17 -9.02 6.33
CA GLU A 73 -7.54 -8.62 5.99
C GLU A 73 -8.29 -9.74 5.26
N ALA A 74 -7.64 -10.41 4.30
CA ALA A 74 -8.23 -11.56 3.61
C ALA A 74 -8.56 -12.73 4.57
N ALA A 75 -7.73 -12.97 5.58
CA ALA A 75 -8.00 -14.00 6.58
C ALA A 75 -9.21 -13.65 7.46
N GLU A 76 -9.36 -12.38 7.85
CA GLU A 76 -10.54 -11.90 8.57
C GLU A 76 -11.82 -12.05 7.73
N ILE A 77 -11.76 -11.71 6.44
CA ILE A 77 -12.88 -11.91 5.51
C ILE A 77 -13.27 -13.39 5.43
N ILE A 78 -12.29 -14.30 5.33
CA ILE A 78 -12.57 -15.75 5.29
C ILE A 78 -13.26 -16.21 6.58
N ASN A 79 -12.83 -15.72 7.75
CA ASN A 79 -13.43 -16.08 9.03
C ASN A 79 -14.87 -15.59 9.19
N GLN A 80 -15.28 -14.57 8.42
CA GLN A 80 -16.65 -14.05 8.43
C GLN A 80 -17.61 -14.80 7.49
N ILE A 81 -17.09 -15.72 6.66
CA ILE A 81 -17.91 -16.50 5.74
C ILE A 81 -18.73 -17.52 6.53
N SER A 82 -20.02 -17.62 6.20
CA SER A 82 -20.93 -18.59 6.81
C SER A 82 -20.54 -20.03 6.47
N ASP A 83 -20.48 -20.89 7.49
CA ASP A 83 -20.22 -22.33 7.35
C ASP A 83 -21.17 -23.06 6.40
N SER A 84 -22.35 -22.47 6.12
CA SER A 84 -23.33 -22.99 5.17
C SER A 84 -22.77 -23.16 3.75
N VAL A 85 -21.72 -22.42 3.37
CA VAL A 85 -21.13 -22.53 2.04
C VAL A 85 -20.11 -23.67 1.93
N ILE A 86 -19.59 -24.18 3.04
CA ILE A 86 -18.53 -25.20 3.08
C ILE A 86 -18.90 -26.44 2.25
N PRO A 87 -20.12 -27.01 2.32
CA PRO A 87 -20.46 -28.21 1.54
C PRO A 87 -20.33 -28.02 0.03
N ALA A 88 -20.54 -26.80 -0.49
CA ALA A 88 -20.46 -26.52 -1.92
C ALA A 88 -19.02 -26.54 -2.46
N PHE A 89 -18.03 -26.24 -1.60
CA PHE A 89 -16.61 -26.16 -2.00
C PHE A 89 -15.78 -27.34 -1.50
N LYS A 90 -16.32 -28.17 -0.61
CA LYS A 90 -15.58 -29.23 0.08
C LYS A 90 -14.92 -30.22 -0.88
N ALA A 91 -15.65 -30.73 -1.88
CA ALA A 91 -15.10 -31.69 -2.84
C ALA A 91 -13.90 -31.09 -3.61
N ALA A 92 -14.04 -29.87 -4.13
CA ALA A 92 -12.96 -29.19 -4.84
C ALA A 92 -11.75 -28.90 -3.94
N ALA A 93 -11.97 -28.57 -2.67
CA ALA A 93 -10.91 -28.34 -1.70
C ALA A 93 -10.13 -29.64 -1.38
N GLU A 94 -10.84 -30.76 -1.21
CA GLU A 94 -10.22 -32.08 -1.00
C GLU A 94 -9.41 -32.54 -2.22
N ASP A 95 -9.95 -32.38 -3.43
CA ASP A 95 -9.24 -32.70 -4.68
C ASP A 95 -7.94 -31.88 -4.82
N LEU A 96 -8.00 -30.59 -4.46
CA LEU A 96 -6.85 -29.69 -4.53
C LEU A 96 -5.78 -30.02 -3.48
N LEU A 97 -6.18 -30.42 -2.27
CA LEU A 97 -5.26 -30.92 -1.24
C LEU A 97 -4.54 -32.20 -1.70
N ASN A 98 -5.28 -33.13 -2.32
CA ASN A 98 -4.72 -34.41 -2.75
C ASN A 98 -3.83 -34.31 -4.00
N THR A 99 -4.11 -33.36 -4.90
CA THR A 99 -3.45 -33.29 -6.22
C THR A 99 -2.24 -32.35 -6.25
N SER A 100 -2.23 -31.29 -5.44
CA SER A 100 -1.24 -30.21 -5.60
C SER A 100 0.19 -30.57 -5.20
N GLY A 101 0.39 -31.59 -4.35
CA GLY A 101 1.68 -31.92 -3.75
C GLY A 101 2.23 -30.86 -2.78
N LEU A 102 1.44 -29.83 -2.45
CA LEU A 102 1.81 -28.74 -1.55
C LEU A 102 1.24 -29.00 -0.15
N SER A 103 1.84 -28.38 0.86
CA SER A 103 1.27 -28.39 2.20
C SER A 103 -0.04 -27.60 2.26
N ALA A 104 -0.91 -27.95 3.21
CA ALA A 104 -2.16 -27.22 3.42
C ALA A 104 -1.93 -25.72 3.67
N VAL A 105 -0.82 -25.35 4.32
CA VAL A 105 -0.44 -23.96 4.59
C VAL A 105 -0.10 -23.22 3.30
N GLU A 106 0.64 -23.83 2.37
CA GLU A 106 0.98 -23.21 1.08
C GLU A 106 -0.24 -23.03 0.19
N LEU A 107 -1.17 -23.99 0.20
CA LEU A 107 -2.44 -23.88 -0.51
C LEU A 107 -3.33 -22.79 0.06
N LEU A 108 -3.45 -22.72 1.37
CA LEU A 108 -4.19 -21.65 2.05
C LEU A 108 -3.54 -20.29 1.80
N SER A 109 -2.20 -20.23 1.76
CA SER A 109 -1.47 -19.01 1.40
C SER A 109 -1.81 -18.55 -0.03
N LYS A 110 -1.91 -19.47 -1.00
CA LYS A 110 -2.35 -19.14 -2.36
C LYS A 110 -3.80 -18.67 -2.41
N ALA A 111 -4.69 -19.28 -1.64
CA ALA A 111 -6.08 -18.87 -1.54
C ALA A 111 -6.21 -17.46 -0.93
N LEU A 112 -5.49 -17.18 0.16
CA LEU A 112 -5.42 -15.86 0.78
C LEU A 112 -4.86 -14.82 -0.18
N ALA A 113 -3.77 -15.13 -0.89
CA ALA A 113 -3.21 -14.24 -1.90
C ALA A 113 -4.25 -13.93 -2.99
N LYS A 114 -4.95 -14.95 -3.50
CA LYS A 114 -6.01 -14.76 -4.51
C LYS A 114 -7.18 -13.93 -3.99
N ALA A 115 -7.61 -14.16 -2.74
CA ALA A 115 -8.68 -13.40 -2.09
C ALA A 115 -8.28 -11.93 -1.88
N ALA A 116 -7.01 -11.68 -1.54
CA ALA A 116 -6.43 -10.35 -1.42
C ALA A 116 -6.15 -9.67 -2.78
N GLY A 117 -6.38 -10.35 -3.91
CA GLY A 117 -6.11 -9.82 -5.26
C GLY A 117 -4.63 -9.86 -5.68
N TYR A 118 -3.79 -10.61 -4.96
CA TYR A 118 -2.37 -10.79 -5.28
C TYR A 118 -2.16 -12.05 -6.12
N SER A 119 -1.57 -11.87 -7.31
CA SER A 119 -1.06 -12.96 -8.14
C SER A 119 0.47 -13.05 -8.10
N GLU A 120 1.14 -11.91 -7.98
CA GLU A 120 2.59 -11.79 -7.99
C GLU A 120 3.02 -10.50 -7.29
N ILE A 121 4.15 -10.53 -6.58
CA ILE A 121 4.75 -9.33 -6.00
C ILE A 121 5.71 -8.75 -7.05
N LYS A 122 5.26 -7.74 -7.79
CA LYS A 122 6.09 -7.05 -8.76
C LYS A 122 6.94 -5.97 -8.11
N SER A 123 8.24 -5.98 -8.39
CA SER A 123 9.12 -4.85 -8.10
C SER A 123 9.03 -3.80 -9.20
N ARG A 124 9.04 -2.53 -8.82
CA ARG A 124 9.07 -1.37 -9.72
C ARG A 124 10.17 -0.41 -9.30
N SER A 125 10.79 0.25 -10.27
CA SER A 125 11.80 1.28 -10.03
C SER A 125 11.23 2.41 -9.17
N LEU A 126 11.94 2.82 -8.12
CA LEU A 126 11.54 3.95 -7.26
C LEU A 126 11.62 5.30 -8.00
N LEU A 127 12.45 5.40 -9.04
CA LEU A 127 12.63 6.65 -9.80
C LEU A 127 11.67 6.80 -10.97
N THR A 128 11.27 5.69 -11.60
CA THR A 128 10.51 5.71 -12.86
C THR A 128 9.19 4.96 -12.78
N SER A 129 8.93 4.24 -11.69
CA SER A 129 7.79 3.35 -11.50
C SER A 129 7.65 2.26 -12.58
N MET A 130 8.70 2.01 -13.35
CA MET A 130 8.73 0.98 -14.40
C MET A 130 8.95 -0.42 -13.82
N GLU A 131 8.22 -1.40 -14.35
CA GLU A 131 8.47 -2.83 -14.11
C GLU A 131 9.80 -3.24 -14.73
N ASN A 132 10.41 -4.31 -14.22
CA ASN A 132 11.71 -4.85 -14.68
C ASN A 132 12.89 -3.86 -14.60
N CYS A 133 12.75 -2.77 -13.84
CA CYS A 133 13.81 -1.83 -13.52
C CYS A 133 13.97 -1.74 -12.00
N VAL A 134 15.22 -1.71 -11.52
CA VAL A 134 15.54 -1.56 -10.09
C VAL A 134 16.31 -0.27 -9.89
N THR A 135 15.90 0.53 -8.89
CA THR A 135 16.66 1.69 -8.44
C THR A 135 17.77 1.22 -7.50
N VAL A 136 19.00 1.64 -7.77
CA VAL A 136 20.18 1.35 -6.95
C VAL A 136 20.76 2.64 -6.39
N LEU A 137 21.23 2.59 -5.14
CA LEU A 137 22.07 3.63 -4.54
C LEU A 137 23.53 3.23 -4.77
N LEU A 138 24.24 4.02 -5.57
CA LEU A 138 25.67 3.80 -5.82
C LEU A 138 26.49 4.74 -4.94
N GLU A 139 27.25 4.17 -4.02
CA GLU A 139 28.24 4.90 -3.23
C GLU A 139 29.62 4.70 -3.83
N ALA A 140 30.25 5.80 -4.24
CA ALA A 140 31.62 5.77 -4.75
C ALA A 140 32.60 6.13 -3.64
N GLY A 141 33.64 5.31 -3.44
CA GLY A 141 34.73 5.61 -2.50
C GLY A 141 35.65 6.74 -2.96
N LYS A 142 35.33 7.42 -4.07
CA LYS A 142 36.06 8.56 -4.62
C LYS A 142 35.05 9.61 -5.13
N PRO A 143 35.40 10.91 -5.12
CA PRO A 143 34.55 11.95 -5.69
C PRO A 143 34.27 11.69 -7.17
N ILE A 144 33.01 11.77 -7.57
CA ILE A 144 32.59 11.76 -8.98
C ILE A 144 32.35 13.21 -9.40
N TYR A 145 32.97 13.62 -10.50
CA TYR A 145 32.78 14.94 -11.10
C TYR A 145 31.89 14.82 -12.33
N THR A 146 31.00 15.79 -12.54
CA THR A 146 30.22 15.90 -13.77
C THR A 146 31.14 16.13 -14.96
N PRO A 147 30.89 15.47 -16.12
CA PRO A 147 31.57 15.85 -17.35
C PRO A 147 31.19 17.29 -17.67
N SER A 148 32.20 18.16 -17.80
CA SER A 148 32.06 19.56 -18.23
C SER A 148 31.38 19.69 -19.57
#